data_AF-A0A4S2REI1-F1
#
_entry.id   AF-A0A4S2REI1-F1
#
_cell.length_a   1.000
_cell.length_b   1.000
_cell.length_c   1.000
_cell.angle_alpha   90.00
_cell.angle_beta   90.00
_cell.angle_gamma   90.00
#
_symmetry.space_group_name_H-M   'P 1'
#
loop_
_entity.id
_entity.type
_entity.pdbx_description
1 polymer ?
#
loop_
_entity_poly.entity_id
_entity_poly.type
_entity_poly.pdbx_seq_one_letter_code
_entity_poly.pdbx_strand_id
1 'polypeptide(L)' 'MEDASGTATEDSGGAAGHRAETVEQGSFAHARCSCGWRGPARRARERARVDAAAHQPDAG' A
#
# COMPACT_ATOMS: atom_id res chain seq x y z
N MET A 1 4.59 27.50 4.90
CA MET A 1 5.56 26.39 5.09
C MET A 1 5.28 25.95 6.50
N GLU A 2 4.51 24.92 6.79
CA GLU A 2 4.25 23.62 6.19
C GLU A 2 2.77 23.30 6.47
N ASP A 3 2.11 22.45 5.67
CA ASP A 3 0.92 21.65 6.05
C ASP A 3 0.36 20.96 4.80
N ALA A 4 1.16 20.06 4.21
CA ALA A 4 0.70 19.11 3.21
C ALA A 4 0.70 17.71 3.81
N SER A 5 0.04 17.55 4.97
CA SER A 5 -0.26 16.23 5.50
C SER A 5 -1.50 15.74 4.77
N GLY A 6 -1.28 15.13 3.60
CA GLY A 6 -2.32 14.44 2.87
C GLY A 6 -2.91 13.36 3.78
N THR A 7 -4.15 13.59 4.23
CA THR A 7 -4.98 12.60 4.90
C THR A 7 -5.08 11.38 4.00
N ALA A 8 -4.29 10.36 4.31
CA ALA A 8 -4.47 9.02 3.79
C ALA A 8 -5.90 8.63 4.13
N THR A 9 -6.73 8.44 3.11
CA THR A 9 -8.10 7.95 3.24
C THR A 9 -8.05 6.65 4.02
N GLU A 10 -8.47 6.73 5.27
CA GLU A 10 -8.60 5.61 6.17
C GLU A 10 -9.85 4.83 5.82
N ASP A 11 -9.72 3.89 4.89
CA ASP A 11 -10.58 2.72 4.85
C ASP A 11 -9.79 1.54 4.28
N SER A 12 -9.39 0.63 5.16
CA SER A 12 -8.69 -0.59 4.80
C SER A 12 -9.05 -1.67 5.81
N GLY A 13 -10.33 -2.05 5.81
CA GLY A 13 -10.81 -3.25 6.49
C GLY A 13 -10.28 -4.50 5.78
N GLY A 14 -9.09 -4.96 6.16
CA GLY A 14 -8.49 -6.20 5.66
C GLY A 14 -8.00 -7.06 6.83
N ALA A 15 -8.79 -8.07 7.20
CA ALA A 15 -8.44 -9.19 8.08
C ALA A 15 -7.49 -8.87 9.25
N ALA A 16 -8.04 -8.31 10.34
CA ALA A 16 -7.54 -8.23 11.73
C ALA A 16 -6.05 -7.85 12.02
N GLY A 17 -5.24 -7.52 11.02
CA GLY A 17 -3.80 -7.24 11.18
C GLY A 17 -3.03 -7.09 9.87
N HIS A 18 -3.69 -7.28 8.72
CA HIS A 18 -3.06 -7.24 7.40
C HIS A 18 -3.51 -6.02 6.59
N ARG A 19 -2.85 -4.89 6.83
CA ARG A 19 -3.10 -3.63 6.12
C ARG A 19 -2.05 -3.43 5.03
N ALA A 20 -2.46 -3.59 3.78
CA ALA A 20 -1.65 -3.25 2.62
C ALA A 20 -1.89 -1.79 2.21
N GLU A 21 -0.81 -1.03 2.09
CA GLU A 21 -0.83 0.37 1.67
C GLU A 21 0.16 0.58 0.52
N THR A 22 -0.05 1.62 -0.27
CA THR A 22 0.88 1.99 -1.35
C THR A 22 1.81 3.10 -0.90
N VAL A 23 3.11 2.88 -1.09
CA VAL A 23 4.16 3.87 -0.80
C VAL A 23 4.80 4.34 -2.09
N GLU A 24 4.98 5.64 -2.19
CA GLU A 24 5.66 6.29 -3.30
C GLU A 24 7.11 6.63 -2.94
N GLN A 25 8.04 6.27 -3.82
CA GLN A 25 9.47 6.56 -3.71
C GLN A 25 9.96 7.14 -5.04
N GLY A 26 9.96 8.47 -5.13
CA GLY A 26 10.34 9.21 -6.33
C GLY A 26 9.38 8.94 -7.49
N SER A 27 9.90 8.39 -8.60
CA SER A 27 9.11 8.03 -9.79
C SER A 27 8.48 6.63 -9.74
N PHE A 28 8.59 5.93 -8.61
CA PHE A 28 8.06 4.59 -8.42
C PHE A 28 7.10 4.54 -7.23
N ALA A 29 6.13 3.64 -7.30
CA ALA A 29 5.20 3.30 -6.23
C ALA A 29 5.22 1.78 -6.03
N HIS A 30 5.11 1.33 -4.79
CA HIS A 30 5.04 -0.09 -4.47
C HIS A 30 4.06 -0.33 -3.33
N ALA A 31 3.47 -1.52 -3.27
CA ALA A 31 2.67 -1.91 -2.13
C ALA A 31 3.57 -2.36 -0.97
N ARG A 32 3.20 -2.06 0.26
CA ARG A 32 3.74 -2.67 1.47
C ARG A 32 2.60 -3.12 2.36
N CYS A 33 2.79 -4.18 3.12
CA CYS A 33 1.83 -4.60 4.11
C CYS A 33 2.43 -4.60 5.51
N SER A 34 1.58 -4.37 6.51
CA SER A 34 1.93 -4.49 7.93
C SER A 34 2.48 -5.88 8.31
N CYS A 35 2.25 -6.92 7.52
CA CYS A 35 2.81 -8.26 7.71
C CYS A 35 4.30 -8.37 7.31
N GLY A 36 4.87 -7.32 6.71
CA GLY A 36 6.26 -7.29 6.22
C GLY A 36 6.41 -7.55 4.71
N TRP A 37 5.33 -7.93 4.02
CA TRP A 37 5.35 -8.09 2.57
C TRP A 37 5.55 -6.77 1.83
N ARG A 38 6.27 -6.83 0.71
CA ARG A 38 6.50 -5.70 -0.19
C ARG A 38 6.24 -6.15 -1.62
N GLY A 39 5.35 -5.42 -2.27
CA GLY A 39 5.05 -5.59 -3.68
C GLY A 39 6.15 -5.04 -4.58
N PRO A 40 6.05 -5.31 -5.89
CA PRO A 40 7.00 -4.84 -6.90
C PRO A 40 6.98 -3.30 -7.05
N ALA A 41 8.11 -2.74 -7.47
CA ALA A 41 8.19 -1.33 -7.85
C ALA A 41 7.49 -1.08 -9.20
N ARG A 42 6.42 -0.28 -9.18
CA ARG A 42 5.61 0.11 -10.34
C ARG A 42 5.71 1.60 -10.57
N ARG A 43 5.83 2.05 -11.83
CA ARG A 43 5.72 3.50 -12.13
C ARG A 43 4.27 3.99 -12.03
N ALA A 44 3.31 3.13 -12.35
CA ALA A 44 1.90 3.43 -12.25
C ALA A 44 1.41 3.22 -10.81
N ARG A 45 1.03 4.32 -10.14
CA ARG A 45 0.44 4.31 -8.79
C ARG A 45 -0.77 3.38 -8.69
N GLU A 46 -1.63 3.41 -9.71
CA GLU A 46 -2.82 2.56 -9.75
C GLU A 46 -2.46 1.07 -9.78
N ARG A 47 -1.39 0.70 -10.50
CA ARG A 47 -0.90 -0.68 -10.49
C ARG A 47 -0.39 -1.09 -9.11
N ALA A 48 0.28 -0.19 -8.39
CA ALA A 48 0.70 -0.46 -7.02
C ALA A 48 -0.51 -0.63 -6.08
N ARG A 49 -1.61 0.11 -6.29
CA ARG A 49 -2.85 -0.05 -5.50
C ARG A 49 -3.53 -1.38 -5.78
N VAL A 50 -3.59 -1.79 -7.04
CA VAL A 50 -4.07 -3.12 -7.42
C VAL A 50 -3.21 -4.21 -6.79
N ASP A 51 -1.88 -4.06 -6.78
CA ASP A 51 -0.97 -5.01 -6.14
C ASP A 51 -1.22 -5.08 -4.61
N ALA A 52 -1.52 -3.95 -3.94
CA ALA A 52 -1.89 -3.92 -2.52
C ALA A 52 -3.25 -4.56 -2.25
N ALA A 53 -4.27 -4.30 -3.08
CA ALA A 53 -5.61 -4.86 -2.93
C ALA A 53 -5.66 -6.36 -3.26
N ALA A 54 -4.84 -6.81 -4.20
CA ALA A 54 -4.69 -8.23 -4.54
C ALA A 54 -3.94 -9.01 -3.47
N HIS A 55 -3.17 -8.33 -2.61
CA HIS A 55 -2.44 -8.98 -1.54
C HIS A 55 -3.40 -9.41 -0.44
N GLN A 56 -3.60 -10.72 -0.38
CA GLN A 56 -4.28 -11.37 0.73
C GLN A 56 -3.20 -11.87 1.70
N PRO A 57 -3.47 -11.85 3.02
CA PRO A 57 -2.61 -12.57 3.96
C PRO A 57 -2.51 -14.01 3.45
N ASP A 58 -1.29 -14.54 3.42
CA ASP A 58 -1.10 -15.96 3.17
C ASP A 58 -1.90 -16.68 4.25
N ALA A 59 -3.02 -17.28 3.86
CA ALA A 59 -3.83 -18.09 4.75
C ALA A 59 -3.03 -19.37 4.96
N GLY A 60 -2.08 -19.31 5.90
CA GLY A 60 -1.24 -20.44 6.28
C GLY A 60 -2.06 -21.67 6.68
#